data_AF-A0A340WRV8-F1
#
_entry.id   AF-A0A340WRV8-F1
#
_cell.length_a   1.000
_cell.length_b   1.000
_cell.length_c   1.000
_cell.angle_alpha   90.00
_cell.angle_beta   90.00
_cell.angle_gamma   90.00
#
_symmetry.space_group_name_H-M   'P 1'
#
loop_
_entity.id
_entity.type
_entity.pdbx_description
1 polymer ?
#
loop_
_entity_poly.entity_id
_entity_poly.type
_entity_poly.pdbx_seq_one_letter_code
_entity_poly.pdbx_strand_id
1 'polypeptide(L)'
;MTSGTLWWPITLKKQLGDNEAVTQEIVGSAHLENYALKMFLYADNEDRAGRFHKNMIKSFYTASLLIDVITVFGELTDENVKHRKYARWKATYIHNCLKNGETPQAGPVGIEEDNDVEENEDAGTASLPSQPPQASSSTYDPSNMPSSSYTGIQIPPGAHAPANTPAEVPHSTGDIRLTPEDFARAQKYCKYAGSALQYEDVSTAVQNLQKALKLLTTGRE
;
A
#
# COMPACT_ATOMS: atom_id res chain seq x y z
N MET A 1 10.54 -26.78 -26.55
CA MET A 1 11.35 -25.77 -25.82
C MET A 1 10.63 -25.27 -24.55
N THR A 2 10.11 -26.14 -23.69
CA THR A 2 9.28 -25.72 -22.52
C THR A 2 9.71 -26.29 -21.16
N SER A 3 10.82 -27.04 -21.08
CA SER A 3 11.28 -27.60 -19.78
C SER A 3 11.87 -26.57 -18.82
N GLY A 4 12.29 -25.39 -19.28
CA GLY A 4 12.99 -24.41 -18.44
C GLY A 4 12.07 -23.59 -17.53
N THR A 5 10.87 -23.25 -17.98
CA THR A 5 9.97 -22.30 -17.29
C THR A 5 9.29 -22.89 -16.06
N LEU A 6 8.98 -24.19 -16.07
CA LEU A 6 8.44 -24.89 -14.89
C LEU A 6 9.53 -25.31 -13.90
N TRP A 7 10.77 -25.43 -14.36
CA TRP A 7 11.86 -25.90 -13.50
C TRP A 7 12.31 -24.84 -12.50
N TRP A 8 12.29 -23.58 -12.89
CA TRP A 8 12.67 -22.47 -12.02
C TRP A 8 11.75 -22.31 -10.80
N PRO A 9 10.41 -22.28 -10.93
CA PRO A 9 9.52 -22.24 -9.77
C PRO A 9 9.69 -23.42 -8.81
N ILE A 10 9.93 -24.63 -9.33
CA ILE A 10 10.14 -25.83 -8.50
C ILE A 10 11.43 -25.71 -7.70
N THR A 11 12.51 -25.28 -8.34
CA THR A 11 13.81 -25.08 -7.70
C THR A 11 13.73 -23.99 -6.63
N LEU A 12 13.06 -22.87 -6.95
CA LEU A 12 12.90 -21.75 -6.03
C LEU A 12 12.05 -22.11 -4.81
N LYS A 13 10.93 -22.84 -5.01
CA LYS A 13 10.12 -23.36 -3.89
C LYS A 13 10.92 -24.27 -2.99
N LYS A 14 11.79 -25.13 -3.55
CA LYS A 14 12.68 -25.99 -2.76
C LYS A 14 13.70 -25.18 -1.97
N GLN A 15 14.25 -24.11 -2.54
CA GLN A 15 15.22 -23.24 -1.89
C GLN A 15 14.60 -22.41 -0.74
N LEU A 16 13.32 -22.05 -0.86
CA LEU A 16 12.59 -21.23 0.10
C LEU A 16 11.63 -22.05 0.98
N GLY A 17 11.87 -23.36 1.11
CA GLY A 17 10.95 -24.30 1.78
C GLY A 17 10.68 -24.03 3.26
N ASP A 18 11.55 -23.26 3.92
CA ASP A 18 11.39 -22.86 5.33
C ASP A 18 10.82 -21.44 5.49
N ASN A 19 10.53 -20.74 4.38
CA ASN A 19 9.99 -19.39 4.41
C ASN A 19 8.46 -19.44 4.50
N GLU A 20 7.90 -18.91 5.58
CA GLU A 20 6.45 -18.84 5.81
C GLU A 20 5.69 -18.13 4.70
N ALA A 21 6.26 -17.09 4.07
CA ALA A 21 5.65 -16.40 2.93
C ALA A 21 5.59 -17.25 1.66
N VAL A 22 6.31 -18.37 1.60
CA VAL A 22 6.29 -19.33 0.49
C VAL A 22 5.47 -20.57 0.83
N THR A 23 5.49 -21.01 2.09
CA THR A 23 4.77 -22.22 2.53
C THR A 23 3.32 -21.95 2.91
N GLN A 24 2.99 -20.73 3.35
CA GLN A 24 1.65 -20.33 3.76
C GLN A 24 1.13 -19.24 2.83
N GLU A 25 0.06 -19.56 2.11
CA GLU A 25 -0.56 -18.67 1.13
C GLU A 25 -1.00 -17.33 1.74
N ILE A 26 -1.58 -17.37 2.94
CA ILE A 26 -2.05 -16.17 3.67
C ILE A 26 -0.87 -15.25 4.01
N VAL A 27 0.26 -15.83 4.46
CA VAL A 27 1.46 -15.06 4.79
C VAL A 27 2.10 -14.48 3.53
N GLY A 28 2.14 -15.26 2.44
CA GLY A 28 2.61 -14.80 1.13
C GLY A 28 1.79 -13.64 0.58
N SER A 29 0.46 -13.76 0.61
CA SER A 29 -0.46 -12.71 0.20
C SER A 29 -0.26 -11.42 1.01
N ALA A 30 -0.27 -11.53 2.35
CA ALA A 30 -0.02 -10.39 3.23
C ALA A 30 1.36 -9.75 3.00
N HIS A 31 2.38 -10.56 2.66
CA HIS A 31 3.70 -10.04 2.33
C HIS A 31 3.68 -9.19 1.05
N LEU A 32 2.98 -9.66 0.01
CA LEU A 32 2.82 -8.89 -1.23
C LEU A 32 1.98 -7.63 -1.01
N GLU A 33 0.89 -7.70 -0.26
CA GLU A 33 0.03 -6.54 0.05
C GLU A 33 0.81 -5.45 0.77
N ASN A 34 1.55 -5.81 1.82
CA ASN A 34 2.37 -4.86 2.56
C ASN A 34 3.46 -4.22 1.68
N TYR A 35 4.07 -5.00 0.78
CA TYR A 35 5.09 -4.48 -0.12
C TYR A 35 4.49 -3.56 -1.20
N ALA A 36 3.34 -3.93 -1.77
CA ALA A 36 2.61 -3.09 -2.73
C ALA A 36 2.21 -1.76 -2.10
N LEU A 37 1.66 -1.80 -0.88
CA LEU A 37 1.27 -0.60 -0.13
C LEU A 37 2.48 0.28 0.18
N LYS A 38 3.62 -0.29 0.57
CA LYS A 38 4.86 0.47 0.80
C LYS A 38 5.32 1.21 -0.47
N MET A 39 5.31 0.54 -1.61
CA MET A 39 5.67 1.13 -2.90
C MET A 39 4.69 2.24 -3.31
N PHE A 40 3.39 2.02 -3.08
CA PHE A 40 2.33 2.98 -3.32
C PHE A 40 2.50 4.24 -2.47
N LEU A 41 2.62 4.09 -1.15
CA LEU A 41 2.72 5.21 -0.21
C LEU A 41 4.00 6.03 -0.42
N TYR A 42 5.11 5.38 -0.77
CA TYR A 42 6.31 6.09 -1.18
C TYR A 42 6.03 7.00 -2.38
N ALA A 43 5.39 6.47 -3.44
CA ALA A 43 5.10 7.24 -4.63
C ALA A 43 4.07 8.35 -4.38
N ASP A 44 3.04 8.09 -3.57
CA ASP A 44 2.01 9.07 -3.19
C ASP A 44 2.58 10.20 -2.34
N ASN A 45 3.52 9.91 -1.44
CA ASN A 45 4.21 10.93 -0.66
C ASN A 45 5.09 11.84 -1.55
N GLU A 46 5.77 11.29 -2.56
CA GLU A 46 6.51 12.08 -3.53
C GLU A 46 5.57 12.93 -4.40
N ASP A 47 4.45 12.35 -4.86
CA ASP A 47 3.43 13.05 -5.66
C ASP A 47 2.81 14.23 -4.90
N ARG A 48 2.40 14.02 -3.64
CA ARG A 48 1.87 15.08 -2.77
C ARG A 48 2.88 16.19 -2.48
N ALA A 49 4.16 15.85 -2.45
CA ALA A 49 5.23 16.81 -2.28
C ALA A 49 5.68 17.48 -3.59
N GLY A 50 5.05 17.17 -4.72
CA GLY A 50 5.40 17.70 -6.04
C GLY A 50 6.76 17.24 -6.56
N ARG A 51 7.31 16.15 -6.02
CA ARG A 51 8.62 15.60 -6.41
C ARG A 51 8.45 14.53 -7.49
N PHE A 52 8.40 14.98 -8.74
CA PHE A 52 8.19 14.09 -9.89
C PHE A 52 9.50 13.57 -10.46
N HIS A 53 9.71 12.25 -10.42
CA HIS A 53 10.90 11.60 -10.96
C HIS A 53 10.68 10.13 -11.33
N LYS A 54 11.61 9.54 -12.10
CA LYS A 54 11.49 8.17 -12.63
C LYS A 54 11.23 7.11 -11.55
N ASN A 55 11.84 7.24 -10.37
CA ASN A 55 11.67 6.24 -9.30
C ASN A 55 10.26 6.21 -8.71
N MET A 56 9.59 7.35 -8.55
CA MET A 56 8.22 7.37 -8.01
C MET A 56 7.21 6.86 -9.05
N ILE A 57 7.41 7.17 -10.34
CA ILE A 57 6.62 6.60 -11.44
C ILE A 57 6.75 5.07 -11.47
N LYS A 58 7.99 4.56 -11.41
CA LYS A 58 8.25 3.11 -11.33
C LYS A 58 7.59 2.50 -10.10
N SER A 59 7.57 3.21 -8.98
CA SER A 59 6.97 2.71 -7.75
C SER A 59 5.45 2.60 -7.83
N PHE A 60 4.75 3.59 -8.40
CA PHE A 60 3.32 3.46 -8.71
C PHE A 60 3.05 2.31 -9.69
N TYR A 61 3.81 2.21 -10.77
CA TYR A 61 3.63 1.14 -11.76
C TYR A 61 3.85 -0.24 -11.13
N THR A 62 4.94 -0.44 -10.39
CA THR A 62 5.23 -1.69 -9.69
C THR A 62 4.18 -2.00 -8.63
N ALA A 63 3.69 -1.02 -7.88
CA ALA A 63 2.59 -1.24 -6.92
C ALA A 63 1.34 -1.79 -7.64
N SER A 64 0.97 -1.23 -8.80
CA SER A 64 -0.18 -1.73 -9.57
C SER A 64 0.01 -3.18 -10.04
N LEU A 65 1.22 -3.54 -10.50
CA LEU A 65 1.55 -4.91 -10.92
C LEU A 65 1.57 -5.89 -9.74
N LEU A 66 2.05 -5.47 -8.57
CA LEU A 66 2.02 -6.31 -7.37
C LEU A 66 0.58 -6.60 -6.96
N ILE A 67 -0.32 -5.63 -7.10
CA ILE A 67 -1.76 -5.84 -6.86
C ILE A 67 -2.38 -6.79 -7.88
N ASP A 68 -1.98 -6.73 -9.16
CA ASP A 68 -2.37 -7.75 -10.13
C ASP A 68 -1.88 -9.15 -9.73
N VAL A 69 -0.66 -9.27 -9.20
CA VAL A 69 -0.12 -10.55 -8.72
C VAL A 69 -0.88 -11.05 -7.49
N ILE A 70 -1.38 -10.18 -6.61
CA ILE A 70 -2.17 -10.59 -5.43
C ILE A 70 -3.43 -11.36 -5.82
N THR A 71 -3.96 -11.16 -7.04
CA THR A 71 -5.14 -11.91 -7.54
C THR A 71 -4.93 -13.42 -7.60
N VAL A 72 -3.68 -13.91 -7.62
CA VAL A 72 -3.40 -15.35 -7.57
C VAL A 72 -3.81 -15.99 -6.24
N PHE A 73 -3.98 -15.17 -5.19
CA PHE A 73 -4.39 -15.58 -3.84
C PHE A 73 -5.90 -15.40 -3.58
N GLY A 74 -6.66 -14.85 -4.53
CA GLY A 74 -8.09 -14.62 -4.41
C GLY A 74 -8.57 -13.25 -4.88
N GLU A 75 -9.81 -12.89 -4.49
CA GLU A 75 -10.41 -11.60 -4.79
C GLU A 75 -9.69 -10.45 -4.07
N LEU A 76 -9.54 -9.32 -4.76
CA LEU A 76 -8.94 -8.11 -4.20
C LEU A 76 -9.93 -7.42 -3.26
N THR A 77 -9.40 -6.80 -2.20
CA THR A 77 -10.16 -5.84 -1.40
C THR A 77 -10.50 -4.60 -2.23
N ASP A 78 -11.60 -3.91 -1.89
CA ASP A 78 -12.00 -2.67 -2.56
C ASP A 78 -10.88 -1.62 -2.54
N GLU A 79 -10.14 -1.56 -1.44
CA GLU A 79 -8.98 -0.67 -1.27
C GLU A 79 -7.86 -1.01 -2.26
N ASN A 80 -7.54 -2.30 -2.45
CA ASN A 80 -6.55 -2.74 -3.43
C ASN A 80 -7.01 -2.44 -4.86
N VAL A 81 -8.31 -2.57 -5.16
CA VAL A 81 -8.87 -2.18 -6.47
C VAL A 81 -8.69 -0.69 -6.72
N LYS A 82 -9.01 0.16 -5.74
CA LYS A 82 -8.81 1.62 -5.81
C LYS A 82 -7.33 1.98 -5.99
N HIS A 83 -6.44 1.42 -5.17
CA HIS A 83 -5.00 1.63 -5.26
C HIS A 83 -4.42 1.21 -6.62
N ARG A 84 -4.84 0.05 -7.15
CA ARG A 84 -4.39 -0.41 -8.47
C ARG A 84 -4.79 0.57 -9.57
N LYS A 85 -6.07 0.97 -9.62
CA LYS A 85 -6.58 1.92 -10.61
C LYS A 85 -5.83 3.26 -10.52
N TYR A 86 -5.74 3.83 -9.32
CA TYR A 86 -5.06 5.10 -9.09
C TYR A 86 -3.57 5.05 -9.44
N ALA A 87 -2.84 4.03 -8.98
CA ALA A 87 -1.41 3.90 -9.23
C ALA A 87 -1.10 3.75 -10.73
N ARG A 88 -1.89 2.94 -11.45
CA ARG A 88 -1.74 2.76 -12.90
C ARG A 88 -1.99 4.05 -13.66
N TRP A 89 -3.06 4.77 -13.30
CA TRP A 89 -3.38 6.07 -13.88
C TRP A 89 -2.30 7.12 -13.58
N LYS A 90 -1.92 7.31 -12.31
CA LYS A 90 -0.89 8.29 -11.90
C LYS A 90 0.46 8.02 -12.56
N ALA A 91 0.92 6.76 -12.61
CA ALA A 91 2.18 6.42 -13.27
C ALA A 91 2.20 6.88 -14.73
N THR A 92 1.12 6.59 -15.47
CA THR A 92 0.97 6.97 -16.88
C THR A 92 0.87 8.48 -17.05
N TYR A 93 0.04 9.14 -16.25
CA TYR A 93 -0.17 10.58 -16.26
C TYR A 93 1.14 11.34 -16.03
N ILE A 94 1.84 11.06 -14.92
CA ILE A 94 3.09 11.75 -14.56
C ILE A 94 4.15 11.49 -15.63
N HIS A 95 4.27 10.26 -16.12
CA HIS A 95 5.22 9.93 -17.20
C HIS A 95 4.96 10.77 -18.46
N ASN A 96 3.71 10.92 -18.87
CA ASN A 96 3.33 11.68 -20.05
C ASN A 96 3.59 13.18 -19.89
N CYS A 97 3.24 13.76 -18.73
CA CYS A 97 3.56 15.16 -18.43
C CYS A 97 5.08 15.42 -18.51
N LEU A 98 5.88 14.60 -17.83
CA LEU A 98 7.34 14.76 -17.86
C LEU A 98 7.94 14.55 -19.25
N LYS A 99 7.37 13.65 -20.06
CA LYS A 99 7.79 13.43 -21.45
C LYS A 99 7.48 14.64 -22.35
N ASN A 100 6.37 15.33 -22.09
CA ASN A 100 5.92 16.49 -22.85
C ASN A 100 6.46 17.83 -22.32
N GLY A 101 7.22 17.82 -21.21
CA GLY A 101 7.73 19.04 -20.57
C GLY A 101 6.68 19.79 -19.74
N GLU A 102 5.57 19.13 -19.42
CA GLU A 102 4.50 19.66 -18.56
C GLU A 102 4.78 19.30 -17.10
N THR A 103 4.38 20.18 -16.17
CA THR A 103 4.48 19.90 -14.72
C THR A 103 3.20 19.17 -14.28
N PRO A 104 3.28 17.93 -13.76
CA PRO A 104 2.11 17.22 -13.27
C PRO A 104 1.46 17.92 -12.06
N GLN A 105 0.16 17.72 -11.88
CA GLN A 105 -0.55 18.18 -10.68
C GLN A 105 -0.28 17.24 -9.49
N ALA A 106 0.17 17.83 -8.37
CA ALA A 106 0.48 17.14 -7.13
C ALA A 106 -0.78 16.72 -6.35
N GLY A 107 -0.67 15.60 -5.65
CA GLY A 107 -1.71 15.06 -4.78
C GLY A 107 -2.78 14.24 -5.51
N PRO A 108 -3.72 13.65 -4.75
CA PRO A 108 -4.83 12.91 -5.32
C PRO A 108 -5.70 13.88 -6.11
N VAL A 109 -5.70 13.71 -7.43
CA VAL A 109 -6.74 14.26 -8.27
C VAL A 109 -8.00 13.48 -7.90
N GLY A 110 -9.09 14.20 -7.61
CA GLY A 110 -10.39 13.60 -7.38
C GLY A 110 -10.81 12.80 -8.61
N ILE A 111 -10.40 11.54 -8.66
CA ILE A 111 -11.04 10.53 -9.47
C ILE A 111 -12.37 10.27 -8.76
N GLU A 112 -13.34 11.16 -9.04
CA GLU A 112 -14.73 10.97 -8.65
C GLU A 112 -15.14 9.57 -9.13
N GLU A 113 -15.82 8.84 -8.26
CA GLU A 113 -16.04 7.38 -8.29
C GLU A 113 -16.92 6.88 -9.45
N ASP A 114 -16.99 7.61 -10.58
CA ASP A 114 -17.95 7.39 -11.67
C ASP A 114 -17.28 7.08 -13.02
N ASN A 115 -16.14 6.42 -13.00
CA ASN A 115 -15.55 5.87 -14.22
C ASN A 115 -15.20 4.40 -14.00
N ASP A 116 -16.19 3.55 -14.25
CA ASP A 116 -15.97 2.25 -14.87
C ASP A 116 -15.31 2.47 -16.25
N VAL A 117 -14.03 2.85 -16.24
CA VAL A 117 -13.22 2.73 -17.44
C VAL A 117 -12.99 1.24 -17.60
N GLU A 118 -13.86 0.63 -18.42
CA GLU A 118 -13.68 -0.72 -18.92
C GLU A 118 -12.23 -0.89 -19.37
N GLU A 119 -11.63 -1.96 -18.90
CA GLU A 119 -10.30 -2.42 -19.24
C GLU A 119 -10.27 -2.73 -20.74
N ASN A 120 -9.86 -1.76 -21.55
CA ASN A 120 -9.44 -2.02 -22.93
C ASN A 120 -7.91 -2.04 -22.98
N GLU A 121 -7.38 -3.25 -22.96
CA GLU A 121 -6.06 -3.56 -23.50
C GLU A 121 -6.12 -3.39 -25.02
N ASP A 122 -5.68 -2.25 -25.56
CA ASP A 122 -4.95 -2.14 -26.85
C ASP A 122 -4.77 -0.66 -27.23
N ALA A 123 -3.75 -0.42 -28.04
CA ALA A 123 -3.30 0.81 -28.64
C ALA A 123 -4.31 1.96 -28.86
N GLY A 124 -3.82 3.17 -28.57
CA GLY A 124 -4.03 4.31 -29.47
C GLY A 124 -5.27 5.16 -29.23
N THR A 125 -5.00 6.44 -28.98
CA THR A 125 -5.87 7.59 -29.27
C THR A 125 -7.26 7.62 -28.63
N ALA A 126 -7.43 8.45 -27.58
CA ALA A 126 -8.64 9.24 -27.40
C ALA A 126 -8.40 10.45 -26.49
N SER A 127 -8.41 11.62 -27.13
CA SER A 127 -8.94 12.93 -26.75
C SER A 127 -9.46 13.17 -25.33
N LEU A 128 -8.84 14.13 -24.63
CA LEU A 128 -9.44 14.87 -23.52
C LEU A 128 -10.42 15.94 -24.05
N PRO A 129 -11.46 16.30 -23.30
CA PRO A 129 -12.30 17.46 -23.61
C PRO A 129 -11.53 18.76 -23.35
N SER A 130 -11.50 19.62 -24.37
CA SER A 130 -10.92 20.96 -24.33
C SER A 130 -11.71 21.87 -23.40
N GLN A 131 -11.12 22.30 -22.28
CA GLN A 131 -11.59 23.47 -21.54
C GLN A 131 -10.85 24.72 -22.05
N PRO A 132 -11.54 25.85 -22.36
CA PRO A 132 -10.92 26.99 -23.02
C PRO A 132 -9.97 27.79 -22.10
N PRO A 133 -8.92 28.43 -22.67
CA PRO A 133 -7.94 29.18 -21.90
C PRO A 133 -8.50 30.55 -21.49
N GLN A 134 -8.60 30.82 -20.18
CA GLN A 134 -8.76 32.19 -19.72
C GLN A 134 -7.39 32.84 -19.53
N ALA A 135 -7.05 33.72 -20.46
CA ALA A 135 -6.02 34.73 -20.26
C ALA A 135 -6.60 35.88 -19.43
N SER A 136 -5.88 36.31 -18.41
CA SER A 136 -5.99 37.65 -17.84
C SER A 136 -4.63 38.06 -17.29
N SER A 137 -4.03 39.02 -17.98
CA SER A 137 -2.87 39.79 -17.56
C SER A 137 -3.26 40.77 -16.46
N SER A 138 -2.42 40.91 -15.44
CA SER A 138 -2.30 42.14 -14.63
C SER A 138 -0.98 42.11 -13.85
N THR A 139 -0.05 42.90 -14.33
CA THR A 139 1.19 43.36 -13.70
C THR A 139 0.91 43.99 -12.33
N TYR A 140 1.66 43.64 -11.27
CA TYR A 140 2.03 44.58 -10.21
C TYR A 140 3.37 44.22 -9.55
N ASP A 141 4.09 45.30 -9.25
CA ASP A 141 5.48 45.54 -8.86
C ASP A 141 5.87 44.98 -7.47
N PRO A 142 7.17 44.70 -7.17
CA PRO A 142 7.62 44.18 -5.89
C PRO A 142 8.09 45.31 -4.98
N SER A 143 7.42 45.55 -3.84
CA SER A 143 7.97 46.26 -2.66
C SER A 143 6.91 46.41 -1.55
N ASN A 144 6.94 45.57 -0.51
CA ASN A 144 6.99 46.03 0.90
C ASN A 144 6.85 44.86 1.88
N MET A 145 7.91 44.68 2.68
CA MET A 145 7.91 43.95 3.94
C MET A 145 7.06 44.70 4.99
N PRO A 146 6.56 44.01 6.03
CA PRO A 146 7.20 44.24 7.32
C PRO A 146 7.50 42.96 8.10
N SER A 147 8.61 43.07 8.81
CA SER A 147 9.19 42.10 9.73
C SER A 147 8.26 41.79 10.91
N SER A 148 8.22 40.52 11.32
CA SER A 148 7.99 40.16 12.73
C SER A 148 9.04 39.15 13.15
N SER A 149 9.96 39.68 13.95
CA SER A 149 11.00 38.99 14.68
C SER A 149 10.45 38.36 15.95
N TYR A 150 10.69 37.05 16.12
CA TYR A 150 10.90 36.47 17.45
C TYR A 150 12.07 35.48 17.38
N THR A 151 13.19 35.95 17.94
CA THR A 151 14.30 35.18 18.53
C THR A 151 13.78 34.04 19.41
N GLY A 152 14.38 32.87 19.57
CA GLY A 152 15.68 32.33 19.22
C GLY A 152 15.90 31.12 20.15
N ILE A 153 16.15 29.93 19.59
CA ILE A 153 16.72 28.81 20.35
C ILE A 153 17.99 28.38 19.61
N GLN A 154 19.13 28.63 20.27
CA GLN A 154 20.45 28.14 19.90
C GLN A 154 20.50 26.61 20.01
N ILE A 155 20.97 25.96 18.95
CA ILE A 155 21.36 24.55 18.95
C ILE A 155 22.88 24.50 19.23
N PRO A 156 23.36 23.89 20.32
CA PRO A 156 24.79 23.64 20.48
C PRO A 156 25.24 22.47 19.58
N PRO A 157 26.43 22.55 18.95
CA PRO A 157 26.95 21.48 18.11
C PRO A 157 27.65 20.41 18.95
N GLY A 158 27.21 19.16 18.80
CA GLY A 158 27.96 17.97 19.23
C GLY A 158 27.29 17.14 20.33
N ALA A 159 26.48 16.16 19.92
CA ALA A 159 26.27 14.93 20.68
C ALA A 159 25.97 13.80 19.68
N HIS A 160 26.97 12.95 19.48
CA HIS A 160 26.87 11.70 18.76
C HIS A 160 26.07 10.66 19.57
N ALA A 161 25.44 9.74 18.84
CA ALA A 161 25.03 8.39 19.21
C ALA A 161 23.70 8.22 20.00
N PRO A 162 23.02 7.08 19.79
CA PRO A 162 21.58 6.93 19.99
C PRO A 162 21.26 6.68 21.47
N ALA A 163 20.10 7.18 21.91
CA ALA A 163 19.49 6.72 23.15
C ALA A 163 19.05 5.26 22.95
N ASN A 164 19.91 4.33 23.39
CA ASN A 164 19.48 3.03 23.88
C ASN A 164 18.63 3.26 25.14
N THR A 165 17.37 3.62 24.94
CA THR A 165 16.32 3.26 25.90
C THR A 165 15.82 1.89 25.46
N PRO A 166 16.03 0.82 26.25
CA PRO A 166 15.16 -0.33 26.15
C PRO A 166 13.76 0.20 26.48
N ALA A 167 12.95 0.43 25.44
CA ALA A 167 11.51 0.37 25.65
C ALA A 167 11.28 -1.03 26.17
N GLU A 168 10.85 -1.10 27.43
CA GLU A 168 10.44 -2.32 28.10
C GLU A 168 9.21 -2.84 27.35
N VAL A 169 9.49 -3.58 26.28
CA VAL A 169 8.55 -4.49 25.64
C VAL A 169 8.08 -5.43 26.74
N PRO A 170 6.76 -5.52 27.02
CA PRO A 170 6.26 -6.52 27.92
C PRO A 170 6.55 -7.90 27.30
N HIS A 171 7.69 -8.48 27.68
CA HIS A 171 8.00 -9.88 27.47
C HIS A 171 7.31 -10.67 28.58
N SER A 172 6.07 -11.11 28.33
CA SER A 172 5.60 -12.35 28.93
C SER A 172 4.39 -12.91 28.18
N THR A 173 4.68 -13.67 27.14
CA THR A 173 3.87 -14.86 26.84
C THR A 173 4.86 -15.89 26.33
N GLY A 174 5.20 -16.83 27.21
CA GLY A 174 6.17 -17.89 26.93
C GLY A 174 5.80 -18.70 25.70
N ASP A 175 6.78 -19.43 25.17
CA ASP A 175 6.69 -20.35 24.03
C ASP A 175 5.30 -21.03 23.86
N ILE A 176 4.34 -20.35 23.25
CA ILE A 176 3.09 -20.94 22.83
C ILE A 176 3.39 -21.55 21.47
N ARG A 177 3.72 -22.84 21.47
CA ARG A 177 3.88 -23.61 20.25
C ARG A 177 2.49 -23.93 19.69
N LEU A 178 1.95 -22.98 18.91
CA LEU A 178 0.70 -23.16 18.17
C LEU A 178 0.88 -24.27 17.12
N THR A 179 -0.06 -25.20 17.05
CA THR A 179 -0.06 -26.25 16.02
C THR A 179 -0.79 -25.75 14.76
N PRO A 180 -0.56 -26.36 13.59
CA PRO A 180 -1.32 -26.04 12.37
C PRO A 180 -2.84 -26.12 12.58
N GLU A 181 -3.31 -27.01 13.46
CA GLU A 181 -4.71 -27.16 13.83
C GLU A 181 -5.23 -25.95 14.65
N ASP A 182 -4.39 -25.32 15.47
CA ASP A 182 -4.73 -24.09 16.19
C ASP A 182 -4.96 -22.94 15.22
N PHE A 183 -4.09 -22.80 14.22
CA PHE A 183 -4.23 -21.79 13.17
C PHE A 183 -5.49 -22.01 12.33
N ALA A 184 -5.77 -23.25 11.92
CA ALA A 184 -6.98 -23.57 11.17
C ALA A 184 -8.26 -23.26 11.97
N ARG A 185 -8.25 -23.48 13.29
CA ARG A 185 -9.36 -23.13 14.17
C ARG A 185 -9.49 -21.61 14.37
N ALA A 186 -8.39 -20.89 14.56
CA ALA A 186 -8.41 -19.43 14.67
C ALA A 186 -8.98 -18.80 13.38
N GLN A 187 -8.56 -19.28 12.21
CA GLN A 187 -9.09 -18.84 10.92
C GLN A 187 -10.60 -19.09 10.80
N LYS A 188 -11.07 -20.25 11.29
CA LYS A 188 -12.51 -20.58 11.32
C LYS A 188 -13.30 -19.60 12.20
N TYR A 189 -12.77 -19.23 13.37
CA TYR A 189 -13.38 -18.21 14.23
C TYR A 189 -13.44 -16.84 13.55
N CYS A 190 -12.36 -16.40 12.90
CA CYS A 190 -12.36 -15.16 12.13
C CYS A 190 -13.42 -15.18 11.02
N LYS A 191 -13.56 -16.31 10.30
CA LYS A 191 -14.59 -16.48 9.26
C LYS A 191 -16.01 -16.38 9.83
N TYR A 192 -16.27 -17.00 10.98
CA TYR A 192 -17.57 -16.92 11.65
C TYR A 192 -17.87 -15.51 12.16
N ALA A 193 -16.87 -14.80 12.66
CA ALA A 193 -17.03 -13.39 13.03
C ALA A 193 -17.41 -12.54 11.81
N GLY A 194 -16.74 -12.73 10.67
CA GLY A 194 -17.09 -12.06 9.41
C GLY A 194 -18.52 -12.36 8.96
N SER A 195 -18.96 -13.62 9.03
CA SER A 195 -20.35 -13.98 8.73
C SER A 195 -21.35 -13.33 9.70
N ALA A 196 -21.04 -13.27 11.00
CA ALA A 196 -21.92 -12.66 11.99
C ALA A 196 -22.09 -11.15 11.76
N LEU A 197 -21.02 -10.44 11.37
CA LEU A 197 -21.08 -9.03 11.01
C LEU A 197 -21.99 -8.77 9.81
N GLN A 198 -22.04 -9.68 8.84
CA GLN A 198 -22.94 -9.58 7.67
C GLN A 198 -24.43 -9.63 8.06
N TYR A 199 -24.76 -10.25 9.20
CA TYR A 199 -26.11 -10.32 9.77
C TYR A 199 -26.32 -9.35 10.94
N GLU A 200 -25.41 -8.38 11.12
CA GLU A 200 -25.42 -7.40 12.23
C GLU A 200 -25.44 -8.05 13.64
N ASP A 201 -25.01 -9.30 13.76
CA ASP A 201 -24.89 -10.00 15.04
C ASP A 201 -23.55 -9.67 15.70
N VAL A 202 -23.52 -8.49 16.32
CA VAL A 202 -22.34 -7.96 17.03
C VAL A 202 -21.90 -8.90 18.16
N SER A 203 -22.84 -9.52 18.87
CA SER A 203 -22.52 -10.39 20.01
C SER A 203 -21.76 -11.63 19.55
N THR A 204 -22.27 -12.30 18.50
CA THR A 204 -21.62 -13.49 17.93
C THR A 204 -20.28 -13.13 17.28
N ALA A 205 -20.16 -11.96 16.65
CA ALA A 205 -18.89 -11.49 16.08
C ALA A 205 -17.82 -11.32 17.16
N VAL A 206 -18.14 -10.60 18.25
CA VAL A 206 -17.22 -10.38 19.37
C VAL A 206 -16.82 -11.70 20.03
N GLN A 207 -17.77 -12.61 20.25
CA GLN A 207 -17.49 -13.92 20.86
C GLN A 207 -16.50 -14.74 20.03
N ASN A 208 -16.67 -14.80 18.71
CA ASN A 208 -15.76 -15.54 17.84
C ASN A 208 -14.37 -14.90 17.79
N LEU A 209 -14.27 -13.56 17.75
CA LEU A 209 -12.98 -12.86 17.80
C LEU A 209 -12.25 -13.10 19.13
N GLN A 210 -12.98 -13.10 20.25
CA GLN A 210 -12.41 -13.42 21.56
C GLN A 210 -11.90 -14.86 21.63
N LYS A 211 -12.60 -15.83 21.03
CA LYS A 211 -12.14 -17.22 20.92
C LYS A 211 -10.87 -17.33 20.07
N ALA A 212 -10.82 -16.65 18.93
CA ALA A 212 -9.63 -16.60 18.08
C ALA A 212 -8.43 -16.02 18.85
N LEU A 213 -8.62 -14.88 19.51
CA LEU A 213 -7.58 -14.22 20.29
C LEU A 213 -7.08 -15.11 21.42
N LYS A 214 -7.99 -15.70 22.21
CA LYS A 214 -7.62 -16.58 23.32
C LYS A 214 -6.85 -17.81 22.82
N LEU A 215 -7.26 -18.43 21.72
CA LEU A 215 -6.55 -19.56 21.13
C LEU A 215 -5.12 -19.16 20.70
N LEU A 216 -4.96 -18.02 20.04
CA LEU A 216 -3.67 -17.54 19.55
C LEU A 216 -2.74 -17.07 20.68
N THR A 217 -3.28 -16.57 21.79
CA THR A 217 -2.49 -16.08 22.93
C THR A 217 -2.24 -17.14 24.01
N THR A 218 -3.02 -18.22 24.07
CA THR A 218 -2.89 -19.22 25.15
C THR A 218 -2.70 -20.66 24.67
N GLY A 219 -2.89 -20.93 23.37
CA GLY A 219 -2.91 -22.29 22.83
C GLY A 219 -4.10 -23.14 23.33
N ARG A 220 -5.11 -22.51 23.95
CA ARG A 220 -6.29 -23.18 24.51
C ARG A 220 -7.55 -22.36 24.25
N GLU A 221 -8.70 -23.05 24.19
CA GLU A 221 -10.02 -22.46 23.95
C GLU A 221 -10.66 -21.86 25.21
#